data_AF-G5BSZ8-F1
#
_entry.id   AF-G5BSZ8-F1
#
_cell.length_a   1.000
_cell.length_b   1.000
_cell.length_c   1.000
_cell.angle_alpha   90.00
_cell.angle_beta   90.00
_cell.angle_gamma   90.00
#
_symmetry.space_group_name_H-M   'P 1'
#
loop_
_entity.id
_entity.type
_entity.pdbx_description
1 polymer ?
#
loop_
_entity_poly.entity_id
_entity_poly.type
_entity_poly.pdbx_seq_one_letter_code
_entity_poly.pdbx_strand_id
1 'polypeptide(L)'
;MVFTFIAGPLSKTVNARVTDINSKGLELRNKVIKREAQCSEGLYRAGQFCCQPCPPGKRKAADCKFDEGEPECVFCKEGEEYTDKEHYSPKCRRCSFCDGGHETVPLNVSDADFSKYIPRIAELMTINEIREFVRKNGVSEAKIDDIKNDSPQDTAEQKVQLLHSWYQVNGKKNACSTFIKSLEKAKLCAHSKQFQNIVQADMSNNHENSNFTSENERQSLA
;
A
#
# COMPACT_ATOMS: atom_id res chain seq x y z
N MET A 1 15.55 -11.11 87.38
CA MET A 1 14.73 -12.33 87.57
C MET A 1 13.58 -12.30 86.59
N VAL A 2 13.24 -13.48 86.09
CA VAL A 2 12.40 -13.79 84.92
C VAL A 2 10.98 -13.22 85.04
N PHE A 3 10.45 -12.65 83.95
CA PHE A 3 9.02 -12.69 83.70
C PHE A 3 8.75 -13.02 82.22
N THR A 4 8.21 -14.22 82.04
CA THR A 4 7.78 -14.88 80.82
C THR A 4 6.41 -14.39 80.34
N PHE A 5 6.21 -14.52 79.03
CA PHE A 5 5.04 -14.16 78.23
C PHE A 5 3.72 -14.80 78.69
N ILE A 6 2.63 -14.05 78.51
CA ILE A 6 1.28 -14.59 78.27
C ILE A 6 0.59 -13.74 77.21
N ALA A 7 0.11 -14.40 76.15
CA ALA A 7 -0.73 -13.85 75.09
C ALA A 7 -2.22 -14.06 75.42
N GLY A 8 -3.07 -13.13 75.01
CA GLY A 8 -4.53 -13.21 75.06
C GLY A 8 -5.19 -11.90 74.57
N PRO A 9 -6.49 -11.89 74.19
CA PRO A 9 -6.86 -11.99 72.76
C PRO A 9 -7.66 -10.79 72.19
N LEU A 10 -7.74 -10.80 70.85
CA LEU A 10 -8.86 -10.43 69.96
C LEU A 10 -9.78 -9.27 70.36
N SER A 11 -9.73 -8.17 69.61
CA SER A 11 -10.81 -7.18 69.53
C SER A 11 -11.31 -7.06 68.09
N LYS A 12 -12.55 -7.50 67.86
CA LYS A 12 -13.31 -7.25 66.63
C LYS A 12 -14.09 -5.94 66.76
N THR A 13 -13.91 -5.09 65.75
CA THR A 13 -14.85 -4.12 65.15
C THR A 13 -15.51 -3.05 66.01
N VAL A 14 -15.28 -1.80 65.59
CA VAL A 14 -15.84 -0.57 66.12
C VAL A 14 -16.38 0.28 64.96
N ASN A 15 -17.65 0.72 65.11
CA ASN A 15 -18.29 1.94 64.57
C ASN A 15 -18.62 2.04 63.05
N ALA A 16 -19.62 2.79 62.57
CA ALA A 16 -20.61 3.69 63.19
C ALA A 16 -21.81 3.95 62.25
N ARG A 17 -22.94 4.22 62.91
CA ARG A 17 -24.09 5.12 62.64
C ARG A 17 -24.38 5.65 61.22
N VAL A 18 -25.61 5.33 60.80
CA VAL A 18 -26.44 6.05 59.83
C VAL A 18 -26.63 7.50 60.28
N THR A 19 -26.39 8.45 59.36
CA THR A 19 -27.00 9.78 59.39
C THR A 19 -27.39 10.15 57.97
N ASP A 20 -28.71 10.17 57.73
CA ASP A 20 -29.33 10.86 56.61
C ASP A 20 -29.23 12.37 56.85
N ILE A 21 -28.63 13.10 55.90
CA ILE A 21 -28.82 14.53 55.77
C ILE A 21 -29.21 14.80 54.33
N ASN A 22 -30.51 15.05 54.13
CA ASN A 22 -31.07 15.58 52.90
C ASN A 22 -30.86 17.10 52.90
N SER A 23 -30.17 17.63 51.90
CA SER A 23 -30.36 19.02 51.47
C SER A 23 -29.85 19.21 50.04
N LYS A 24 -30.79 19.49 49.14
CA LYS A 24 -30.62 20.00 47.78
C LYS A 24 -29.38 20.91 47.68
N GLY A 25 -28.34 20.41 47.03
CA GLY A 25 -27.08 21.14 46.84
C GLY A 25 -26.01 20.38 46.06
N LEU A 26 -26.39 19.31 45.34
CA LEU A 26 -25.51 18.60 44.43
C LEU A 26 -26.17 18.35 43.05
N GLU A 27 -27.06 19.26 42.64
CA GLU A 27 -27.25 19.51 41.21
C GLU A 27 -26.01 20.26 40.71
N LEU A 28 -24.91 19.54 40.47
CA LEU A 28 -23.82 19.89 39.52
C LEU A 28 -22.60 18.97 39.70
N ARG A 29 -22.78 17.65 39.84
CA ARG A 29 -21.67 16.70 39.65
C ARG A 29 -22.00 15.46 38.82
N ASN A 30 -23.01 15.53 37.95
CA ASN A 30 -22.87 14.86 36.66
C ASN A 30 -21.96 15.74 35.79
N LYS A 31 -20.70 15.87 36.25
CA LYS A 31 -19.60 16.33 35.40
C LYS A 31 -19.43 15.18 34.43
N VAL A 32 -20.19 15.30 33.34
CA VAL A 32 -20.13 14.55 32.11
C VAL A 32 -18.74 13.94 31.99
N ILE A 33 -18.61 12.69 32.42
CA ILE A 33 -17.61 11.80 31.86
C ILE A 33 -18.16 11.53 30.46
N LYS A 34 -18.08 12.53 29.58
CA LYS A 34 -17.99 12.27 28.15
C LYS A 34 -16.68 11.50 28.09
N ARG A 35 -16.79 10.18 28.20
CA ARG A 35 -15.88 9.32 27.47
C ARG A 35 -15.99 9.88 26.07
N GLU A 36 -14.96 10.58 25.60
CA GLU A 36 -14.79 10.77 24.16
C GLU A 36 -14.97 9.35 23.62
N ALA A 37 -16.08 9.09 22.94
CA ALA A 37 -16.32 7.76 22.40
C ALA A 37 -15.18 7.55 21.41
N GLN A 38 -14.13 6.84 21.83
CA GLN A 38 -13.00 6.57 20.98
C GLN A 38 -13.57 5.79 19.80
N CYS A 39 -13.36 6.30 18.59
CA CYS A 39 -13.78 5.57 17.41
C CYS A 39 -13.09 4.21 17.40
N SER A 40 -13.78 3.19 16.89
CA SER A 40 -13.21 1.86 16.69
C SER A 40 -11.91 1.94 15.90
N GLU A 41 -11.03 0.96 16.08
CA GLU A 41 -9.75 0.90 15.37
C GLU A 41 -9.95 1.03 13.85
N GLY A 42 -9.13 1.86 13.21
CA GLY A 42 -9.24 2.18 11.79
C GLY A 42 -10.13 3.38 11.43
N LEU A 43 -10.99 3.83 12.35
CA LEU A 43 -11.88 4.98 12.13
C LEU A 43 -11.29 6.28 12.67
N TYR A 44 -11.68 7.41 12.07
CA TYR A 44 -11.32 8.73 12.57
C TYR A 44 -12.55 9.53 13.02
N ARG A 45 -12.35 10.39 14.02
CA ARG A 45 -13.42 11.26 14.52
C ARG A 45 -13.60 12.48 13.60
N ALA A 46 -14.82 12.67 13.10
CA ALA A 46 -15.26 13.85 12.38
C ALA A 46 -16.46 14.47 13.10
N GLY A 47 -16.20 15.46 13.96
CA GLY A 47 -17.23 16.04 14.82
C GLY A 47 -17.83 15.00 15.76
N GLN A 48 -19.13 14.73 15.62
CA GLN A 48 -19.81 13.71 16.42
C GLN A 48 -19.69 12.30 15.85
N PHE A 49 -19.37 12.16 14.56
CA PHE A 49 -19.34 10.87 13.88
C PHE A 49 -17.94 10.26 13.85
N CYS A 50 -17.88 8.94 13.75
CA CYS A 50 -16.68 8.19 13.37
C CYS A 50 -16.75 7.86 11.87
N CYS A 51 -15.74 8.20 11.08
CA CYS A 51 -15.75 7.98 9.63
C CYS A 51 -14.69 6.97 9.20
N GLN A 52 -14.96 6.29 8.09
CA GLN A 52 -13.98 5.46 7.38
C GLN A 52 -12.90 6.35 6.75
N PRO A 53 -11.64 5.92 6.67
CA PRO A 53 -10.61 6.66 5.95
C PRO A 53 -10.84 6.63 4.42
N CYS A 54 -10.22 7.55 3.69
CA CYS A 54 -10.18 7.47 2.22
C CYS A 54 -9.19 6.40 1.77
N PRO A 55 -9.49 5.67 0.67
CA PRO A 55 -8.59 4.68 0.11
C PRO A 55 -7.33 5.32 -0.50
N PRO A 56 -6.27 4.51 -0.75
CA PRO A 56 -5.05 4.97 -1.42
C PRO A 56 -5.34 5.70 -2.74
N GLY A 57 -4.55 6.73 -3.04
CA GLY A 57 -4.70 7.57 -4.23
C GLY A 57 -5.80 8.64 -4.15
N LYS A 58 -6.55 8.72 -3.04
CA LYS A 58 -7.57 9.75 -2.82
C LYS A 58 -7.34 10.54 -1.53
N ARG A 59 -7.72 11.82 -1.54
CA ARG A 59 -7.78 12.69 -0.36
C ARG A 59 -9.21 12.96 0.06
N LYS A 60 -9.38 13.31 1.34
CA LYS A 60 -10.67 13.73 1.88
C LYS A 60 -11.06 15.11 1.33
N ALA A 61 -12.22 15.18 0.69
CA ALA A 61 -12.86 16.44 0.29
C ALA A 61 -13.85 16.91 1.37
N ALA A 62 -14.62 16.00 1.95
CA ALA A 62 -15.58 16.27 3.02
C ALA A 62 -15.68 15.09 3.99
N ASP A 63 -16.08 15.36 5.23
CA ASP A 63 -16.33 14.33 6.25
C ASP A 63 -17.62 13.54 5.97
N CYS A 64 -17.74 12.36 6.58
CA CYS A 64 -18.96 11.55 6.50
C CYS A 64 -20.14 12.21 7.24
N LYS A 65 -21.37 11.85 6.87
CA LYS A 65 -22.61 12.44 7.42
C LYS A 65 -23.30 11.58 8.50
N PHE A 66 -22.77 10.40 8.77
CA PHE A 66 -23.30 9.42 9.72
C PHE A 66 -22.16 8.52 10.24
N ASP A 67 -22.38 7.83 11.37
CA ASP A 67 -21.36 6.96 11.97
C ASP A 67 -20.96 5.79 11.09
N GLU A 68 -19.66 5.50 11.09
CA GLU A 68 -18.94 4.54 10.26
C GLU A 68 -19.10 4.76 8.74
N GLY A 69 -19.53 5.96 8.35
CA GLY A 69 -19.77 6.32 6.96
C GLY A 69 -18.50 6.61 6.16
N GLU A 70 -18.61 6.43 4.84
CA GLU A 70 -17.57 6.82 3.89
C GLU A 70 -17.57 8.35 3.70
N PRO A 71 -16.42 9.02 3.84
CA PRO A 71 -16.28 10.43 3.54
C PRO A 71 -16.25 10.68 2.03
N GLU A 72 -16.37 11.94 1.62
CA GLU A 72 -16.17 12.29 0.22
C GLU A 72 -14.67 12.24 -0.12
N CYS A 73 -14.28 11.33 -1.01
CA CYS A 73 -12.89 11.13 -1.39
C CYS A 73 -12.66 11.48 -2.86
N VAL A 74 -11.72 12.38 -3.12
CA VAL A 74 -11.35 12.82 -4.49
C VAL A 74 -9.95 12.35 -4.85
N PHE A 75 -9.72 12.03 -6.12
CA PHE A 75 -8.41 11.60 -6.59
C PHE A 75 -7.35 12.68 -6.38
N CYS A 76 -6.17 12.21 -5.97
CA CYS A 76 -4.97 13.03 -5.96
C CYS A 76 -4.52 13.35 -7.38
N LYS A 77 -3.81 14.48 -7.55
CA LYS A 77 -3.25 14.82 -8.85
C LYS A 77 -2.15 13.83 -9.22
N GLU A 78 -2.35 13.18 -10.35
CA GLU A 78 -1.39 12.24 -10.91
C GLU A 78 -0.05 12.94 -11.10
N GLY A 79 0.96 12.45 -10.37
CA GLY A 79 2.33 12.88 -10.49
C GLY A 79 2.80 13.98 -9.54
N GLU A 80 1.97 14.48 -8.64
CA GLU A 80 2.43 15.48 -7.66
C GLU A 80 2.35 14.95 -6.23
N GLU A 81 1.29 14.20 -5.90
CA GLU A 81 0.99 13.77 -4.54
C GLU A 81 0.28 12.40 -4.62
N TYR A 82 0.86 11.32 -4.09
CA TYR A 82 0.21 10.01 -4.05
C TYR A 82 0.29 9.41 -2.65
N THR A 83 -0.83 8.87 -2.18
CA THR A 83 -0.92 8.14 -0.92
C THR A 83 -0.95 6.64 -1.17
N ASP A 84 -0.08 5.90 -0.47
CA ASP A 84 0.07 4.45 -0.53
C ASP A 84 -0.75 3.72 0.55
N LYS A 85 -1.35 4.48 1.48
CA LYS A 85 -2.13 3.98 2.61
C LYS A 85 -3.41 4.77 2.80
N GLU A 86 -4.40 4.12 3.41
CA GLU A 86 -5.65 4.76 3.82
C GLU A 86 -5.40 5.93 4.77
N HIS A 87 -6.15 7.03 4.60
CA HIS A 87 -5.99 8.20 5.46
C HIS A 87 -7.20 9.13 5.47
N TYR A 88 -7.23 10.05 6.44
CA TYR A 88 -8.29 11.06 6.62
C TYR A 88 -7.84 12.50 6.37
N SER A 89 -6.64 12.68 5.81
CA SER A 89 -6.07 14.00 5.47
C SER A 89 -6.85 14.70 4.33
N PRO A 90 -7.10 16.02 4.45
CA PRO A 90 -7.70 16.81 3.36
C PRO A 90 -6.71 17.11 2.23
N LYS A 91 -5.41 16.91 2.48
CA LYS A 91 -4.32 17.00 1.50
C LYS A 91 -3.87 15.61 1.10
N CYS A 92 -3.45 15.43 -0.15
CA CYS A 92 -2.76 14.20 -0.52
C CYS A 92 -1.43 14.18 0.22
N ARG A 93 -1.11 13.05 0.83
CA ARG A 93 0.20 12.83 1.43
C ARG A 93 1.15 12.40 0.33
N ARG A 94 2.44 12.67 0.51
CA ARG A 94 3.46 12.10 -0.37
C ARG A 94 3.79 10.71 0.17
N CYS A 95 3.85 9.72 -0.71
CA CYS A 95 4.24 8.37 -0.34
C CYS A 95 5.69 8.40 0.18
N SER A 96 5.94 7.77 1.32
CA SER A 96 7.27 7.69 1.93
C SER A 96 8.31 7.08 0.99
N PHE A 97 7.86 6.24 0.04
CA PHE A 97 8.71 5.63 -0.97
C PHE A 97 9.10 6.59 -2.12
N CYS A 98 8.27 7.60 -2.42
CA CYS A 98 8.56 8.60 -3.46
C CYS A 98 9.44 9.75 -2.96
N ASP A 99 9.55 9.92 -1.63
CA ASP A 99 10.39 10.93 -0.97
C ASP A 99 11.76 10.39 -0.53
N GLY A 100 11.91 9.06 -0.51
CA GLY A 100 13.20 8.42 -0.34
C GLY A 100 14.06 8.63 -1.58
N GLY A 101 15.01 9.56 -1.52
CA GLY A 101 16.08 9.63 -2.50
C GLY A 101 16.65 8.24 -2.76
N HIS A 102 16.72 7.88 -4.04
CA HIS A 102 17.19 6.62 -4.60
C HIS A 102 18.31 5.93 -3.79
N GLU A 103 17.95 5.05 -2.87
CA GLU A 103 18.73 3.86 -2.58
C GLU A 103 17.93 2.69 -3.13
N THR A 104 18.05 2.51 -4.45
CA THR A 104 17.76 1.22 -5.07
C THR A 104 18.68 0.22 -4.39
N VAL A 105 18.14 -0.54 -3.44
CA VAL A 105 18.62 -1.92 -3.25
C VAL A 105 18.72 -2.49 -4.66
N PRO A 106 19.91 -2.92 -5.12
CA PRO A 106 20.07 -3.39 -6.48
C PRO A 106 19.06 -4.50 -6.73
N LEU A 107 18.03 -4.19 -7.51
CA LEU A 107 17.17 -5.19 -8.08
C LEU A 107 18.11 -6.09 -8.88
N ASN A 108 18.32 -7.33 -8.42
CA ASN A 108 19.03 -8.38 -9.15
C ASN A 108 18.24 -8.86 -10.38
N VAL A 109 17.43 -7.97 -10.97
CA VAL A 109 16.52 -8.20 -12.08
C VAL A 109 17.25 -7.96 -13.42
N SER A 110 18.58 -7.77 -13.39
CA SER A 110 19.41 -7.53 -14.58
C SER A 110 19.43 -8.69 -15.56
N ASP A 111 19.14 -9.90 -15.08
CA ASP A 111 19.29 -11.15 -15.84
C ASP A 111 17.95 -11.67 -16.40
N ALA A 112 16.83 -11.04 -16.04
CA ALA A 112 15.50 -11.43 -16.51
C ALA A 112 15.25 -10.93 -17.94
N ASP A 113 14.89 -11.84 -18.86
CA ASP A 113 14.54 -11.46 -20.23
C ASP A 113 13.21 -10.69 -20.25
N PHE A 114 13.28 -9.41 -20.60
CA PHE A 114 12.12 -8.52 -20.68
C PHE A 114 11.06 -9.05 -21.65
N SER A 115 11.46 -9.77 -22.70
CA SER A 115 10.55 -10.28 -23.72
C SER A 115 9.44 -11.16 -23.14
N LYS A 116 9.76 -11.96 -22.11
CA LYS A 116 8.81 -12.84 -21.39
C LYS A 116 7.66 -12.07 -20.76
N TYR A 117 7.88 -10.81 -20.39
CA TYR A 117 6.91 -10.02 -19.65
C TYR A 117 6.12 -9.04 -20.52
N ILE A 118 6.47 -8.87 -21.79
CA ILE A 118 5.79 -7.93 -22.70
C ILE A 118 4.28 -8.13 -22.75
N PRO A 119 3.74 -9.36 -22.92
CA PRO A 119 2.29 -9.56 -22.94
C PRO A 119 1.63 -9.12 -21.63
N ARG A 120 2.28 -9.42 -20.50
CA ARG A 120 1.76 -9.06 -19.18
C ARG A 120 1.79 -7.54 -18.96
N ILE A 121 2.86 -6.86 -19.36
CA ILE A 121 2.95 -5.39 -19.31
C ILE A 121 1.86 -4.77 -20.18
N ALA A 122 1.63 -5.32 -21.38
CA ALA A 122 0.56 -4.86 -22.26
C ALA A 122 -0.82 -4.97 -21.60
N GLU A 123 -1.08 -5.96 -20.75
CA GLU A 123 -2.32 -6.04 -19.96
C GLU A 123 -2.40 -4.99 -18.85
N LEU A 124 -1.28 -4.69 -18.19
CA LEU A 124 -1.24 -3.78 -17.04
C LEU A 124 -1.48 -2.32 -17.41
N MET A 125 -1.04 -1.90 -18.59
CA MET A 125 -1.03 -0.50 -18.99
C MET A 125 -2.04 -0.22 -20.11
N THR A 126 -2.50 1.03 -20.17
CA THR A 126 -3.30 1.53 -21.29
C THR A 126 -2.41 1.78 -22.51
N ILE A 127 -3.03 1.79 -23.70
CA ILE A 127 -2.32 2.08 -24.95
C ILE A 127 -1.72 3.50 -24.97
N ASN A 128 -2.38 4.46 -24.32
CA ASN A 128 -1.89 5.84 -24.27
C ASN A 128 -0.65 5.95 -23.38
N GLU A 129 -0.63 5.27 -22.23
CA GLU A 129 0.55 5.21 -21.36
C GLU A 129 1.73 4.54 -22.07
N ILE A 130 1.48 3.43 -22.80
CA ILE A 130 2.54 2.75 -23.57
C ILE A 130 3.05 3.64 -24.70
N ARG A 131 2.18 4.31 -25.46
CA ARG A 131 2.60 5.25 -26.52
C ARG A 131 3.48 6.37 -25.97
N GLU A 132 3.03 7.01 -24.90
CA GLU A 132 3.81 8.07 -24.21
C GLU A 132 5.14 7.54 -23.69
N PHE A 133 5.15 6.33 -23.12
CA PHE A 133 6.35 5.69 -22.63
C PHE A 133 7.35 5.44 -23.77
N VAL A 134 6.96 4.76 -24.84
CA VAL A 134 7.91 4.37 -25.89
C VAL A 134 8.45 5.58 -26.66
N ARG A 135 7.62 6.62 -26.85
CA ARG A 135 8.01 7.94 -27.39
C ARG A 135 9.11 8.58 -26.56
N LYS A 136 8.91 8.67 -25.24
CA LYS A 136 9.88 9.29 -24.30
C LYS A 136 11.16 8.48 -24.14
N ASN A 137 11.14 7.21 -24.55
CA ASN A 137 12.26 6.29 -24.42
C ASN A 137 12.80 5.83 -25.79
N GLY A 138 12.69 6.68 -26.82
CA GLY A 138 13.50 6.58 -28.04
C GLY A 138 12.87 5.85 -29.23
N VAL A 139 11.62 5.38 -29.13
CA VAL A 139 10.90 4.89 -30.32
C VAL A 139 10.41 6.10 -31.13
N SER A 140 10.69 6.11 -32.44
CA SER A 140 10.36 7.25 -33.31
C SER A 140 8.85 7.37 -33.57
N GLU A 141 8.36 8.60 -33.75
CA GLU A 141 6.94 8.83 -34.09
C GLU A 141 6.51 8.08 -35.35
N ALA A 142 7.37 8.05 -36.38
CA ALA A 142 7.11 7.28 -37.60
C ALA A 142 6.80 5.80 -37.29
N LYS A 143 7.60 5.17 -36.42
CA LYS A 143 7.38 3.78 -36.04
C LYS A 143 6.10 3.58 -35.21
N ILE A 144 5.75 4.55 -34.37
CA ILE A 144 4.52 4.53 -33.57
C ILE A 144 3.29 4.66 -34.48
N ASP A 145 3.36 5.53 -35.49
CA ASP A 145 2.30 5.73 -36.48
C ASP A 145 2.11 4.52 -37.39
N ASP A 146 3.21 3.90 -37.84
CA ASP A 146 3.16 2.66 -38.61
C ASP A 146 2.40 1.57 -37.82
N ILE A 147 2.79 1.32 -36.56
CA ILE A 147 2.14 0.32 -35.69
C ILE A 147 0.66 0.64 -35.47
N LYS A 148 0.31 1.93 -35.34
CA LYS A 148 -1.09 2.36 -35.21
C LYS A 148 -1.91 2.02 -36.46
N ASN A 149 -1.33 2.22 -37.64
CA ASN A 149 -2.01 2.04 -38.92
C ASN A 149 -2.09 0.56 -39.34
N ASP A 150 -1.11 -0.27 -38.95
CA ASP A 150 -1.08 -1.70 -39.26
C ASP A 150 -2.12 -2.51 -38.49
N SER A 151 -2.57 -2.01 -37.33
CA SER A 151 -3.49 -2.75 -36.43
C SER A 151 -4.56 -1.85 -35.81
N PRO A 152 -5.38 -1.12 -36.59
CA PRO A 152 -6.18 0.00 -36.09
C PRO A 152 -7.25 -0.37 -35.06
N GLN A 153 -7.72 -1.63 -35.05
CA GLN A 153 -8.75 -2.12 -34.11
C GLN A 153 -8.17 -3.00 -32.99
N ASP A 154 -6.92 -3.46 -33.11
CA ASP A 154 -6.31 -4.37 -32.13
C ASP A 154 -5.41 -3.59 -31.17
N THR A 155 -6.01 -3.13 -30.08
CA THR A 155 -5.31 -2.36 -29.05
C THR A 155 -4.33 -3.23 -28.25
N ALA A 156 -4.57 -4.54 -28.14
CA ALA A 156 -3.67 -5.43 -27.40
C ALA A 156 -2.39 -5.68 -28.20
N GLU A 157 -2.53 -5.99 -29.49
CA GLU A 157 -1.42 -6.19 -30.41
C GLU A 157 -0.59 -4.90 -30.55
N GLN A 158 -1.23 -3.74 -30.70
CA GLN A 158 -0.52 -2.45 -30.71
C GLN A 158 0.37 -2.26 -29.48
N LYS A 159 -0.15 -2.57 -28.27
CA LYS A 159 0.62 -2.44 -27.02
C LYS A 159 1.86 -3.35 -27.03
N VAL A 160 1.68 -4.60 -27.43
CA VAL A 160 2.77 -5.59 -27.53
C VAL A 160 3.83 -5.14 -28.53
N GLN A 161 3.44 -4.70 -29.72
CA GLN A 161 4.37 -4.24 -30.76
C GLN A 161 5.16 -2.99 -30.34
N LEU A 162 4.51 -2.02 -29.68
CA LEU A 162 5.18 -0.83 -29.16
C LEU A 162 6.25 -1.20 -28.13
N LEU A 163 5.93 -2.09 -27.19
CA LEU A 163 6.86 -2.57 -26.16
C LEU A 163 8.03 -3.36 -26.78
N HIS A 164 7.77 -4.16 -27.81
CA HIS A 164 8.83 -4.84 -28.57
C HIS A 164 9.76 -3.84 -29.27
N SER A 165 9.19 -2.82 -29.94
CA SER A 165 9.98 -1.78 -30.60
C SER A 165 10.87 -1.03 -29.61
N TRP A 166 10.35 -0.73 -28.42
CA TRP A 166 11.13 -0.10 -27.36
C TRP A 166 12.28 -1.01 -26.88
N TYR A 167 12.01 -2.30 -26.68
CA TYR A 167 13.01 -3.27 -26.24
C TYR A 167 14.16 -3.41 -27.25
N GLN A 168 13.84 -3.35 -28.55
CA GLN A 168 14.85 -3.37 -29.62
C GLN A 168 15.75 -2.13 -29.61
N VAL A 169 15.18 -0.94 -29.36
CA VAL A 169 15.93 0.33 -29.35
C VAL A 169 16.84 0.45 -28.12
N ASN A 170 16.38 0.00 -26.95
CA ASN A 170 17.08 0.24 -25.67
C ASN A 170 18.04 -0.89 -25.27
N GLY A 171 18.05 -1.99 -26.02
CA GLY A 171 18.94 -3.12 -25.80
C GLY A 171 18.47 -4.06 -24.68
N LYS A 172 18.99 -5.29 -24.73
CA LYS A 172 18.52 -6.40 -23.86
C LYS A 172 18.98 -6.27 -22.41
N LYS A 173 20.19 -5.75 -22.20
CA LYS A 173 20.82 -5.70 -20.88
C LYS A 173 20.10 -4.69 -19.98
N ASN A 174 19.70 -5.12 -18.79
CA ASN A 174 19.00 -4.29 -17.80
C ASN A 174 17.65 -3.75 -18.28
N ALA A 175 17.04 -4.30 -19.33
CA ALA A 175 15.78 -3.77 -19.88
C ALA A 175 14.67 -3.68 -18.82
N CYS A 176 14.53 -4.69 -17.95
CA CYS A 176 13.59 -4.64 -16.82
C CYS A 176 13.89 -3.48 -15.85
N SER A 177 15.16 -3.25 -15.50
CA SER A 177 15.55 -2.14 -14.62
C SER A 177 15.31 -0.78 -15.27
N THR A 178 15.64 -0.64 -16.56
CA THR A 178 15.39 0.58 -17.33
C THR A 178 13.90 0.85 -17.43
N PHE A 179 13.08 -0.17 -17.69
CA PHE A 179 11.63 -0.05 -17.75
C PHE A 179 11.04 0.47 -16.44
N ILE A 180 11.40 -0.15 -15.30
CA ILE A 180 10.99 0.26 -13.94
C ILE A 180 11.35 1.73 -13.68
N LYS A 181 12.61 2.10 -13.93
CA LYS A 181 13.10 3.48 -13.71
C LYS A 181 12.38 4.49 -14.62
N SER A 182 12.10 4.13 -15.86
CA SER A 182 11.39 4.99 -16.79
C SER A 182 9.92 5.17 -16.40
N LEU A 183 9.26 4.14 -15.85
CA LEU A 183 7.91 4.25 -15.28
C LEU A 183 7.89 5.16 -14.06
N GLU A 184 8.86 5.02 -13.15
CA GLU A 184 9.01 5.88 -11.97
C GLU A 184 9.21 7.35 -12.37
N LYS A 185 10.08 7.62 -13.35
CA LYS A 185 10.28 8.96 -13.91
C LYS A 185 9.03 9.51 -14.59
N ALA A 186 8.22 8.66 -15.20
CA ALA A 186 6.92 9.00 -15.78
C ALA A 186 5.81 9.11 -14.73
N LYS A 187 6.13 8.92 -13.45
CA LYS A 187 5.21 9.00 -12.31
C LYS A 187 4.10 7.93 -12.31
N LEU A 188 4.35 6.83 -13.01
CA LEU A 188 3.51 5.62 -13.09
C LEU A 188 3.95 4.60 -12.01
N CYS A 189 4.07 5.05 -10.76
CA CYS A 189 4.66 4.26 -9.67
C CYS A 189 3.89 2.97 -9.37
N ALA A 190 2.55 2.98 -9.53
CA ALA A 190 1.73 1.78 -9.34
C ALA A 190 2.09 0.67 -10.35
N HIS A 191 2.21 1.01 -11.63
CA HIS A 191 2.64 0.08 -12.68
C HIS A 191 4.06 -0.42 -12.45
N SER A 192 4.98 0.46 -12.06
CA SER A 192 6.36 0.10 -11.72
C SER A 192 6.38 -0.97 -10.62
N LYS A 193 5.62 -0.76 -9.55
CA LYS A 193 5.56 -1.70 -8.42
C LYS A 193 4.94 -3.03 -8.80
N GLN A 194 3.84 -3.01 -9.55
CA GLN A 194 3.20 -4.24 -10.03
C GLN A 194 4.14 -5.07 -10.91
N PHE A 195 4.83 -4.42 -11.84
CA PHE A 195 5.81 -5.08 -12.70
C PHE A 195 6.98 -5.65 -11.88
N GLN A 196 7.53 -4.88 -10.93
CA GLN A 196 8.59 -5.34 -10.03
C GLN A 196 8.18 -6.62 -9.27
N ASN A 197 6.96 -6.65 -8.72
CA ASN A 197 6.44 -7.82 -8.01
C ASN A 197 6.29 -9.05 -8.92
N ILE A 198 5.82 -8.86 -10.17
CA ILE A 198 5.67 -9.93 -11.16
C ILE A 198 7.03 -10.57 -11.47
N VAL A 199 8.04 -9.74 -11.75
CA VAL A 199 9.37 -10.25 -12.09
C VAL A 199 10.01 -10.95 -10.89
N GLN A 200 9.89 -10.37 -9.70
CA GLN A 200 10.43 -10.98 -8.48
C GLN A 200 9.77 -12.34 -8.18
N ALA A 201 8.44 -12.45 -8.30
CA ALA A 201 7.72 -13.70 -8.09
C ALA A 201 8.15 -14.77 -9.10
N ASP A 202 8.32 -14.43 -10.38
CA ASP A 202 8.79 -15.36 -11.41
C ASP A 202 10.21 -15.87 -11.10
N MET A 203 11.10 -14.99 -10.66
CA MET A 203 12.47 -15.38 -10.27
C MET A 203 12.49 -16.32 -9.05
N SER A 204 11.63 -16.10 -8.06
CA SER A 204 11.50 -16.98 -6.89
C SER A 204 10.92 -18.36 -7.26
N ASN A 205 9.89 -18.41 -8.10
CA ASN A 205 9.27 -19.67 -8.54
C ASN A 205 10.23 -20.54 -9.36
N ASN A 206 11.09 -19.94 -10.18
CA ASN A 206 12.11 -20.67 -10.93
C ASN A 206 13.18 -21.29 -10.01
N HIS A 207 13.52 -20.63 -8.90
CA HIS A 207 14.48 -21.15 -7.92
C HIS A 207 13.90 -22.34 -7.11
N GLU A 208 12.62 -22.30 -6.78
CA GLU A 208 11.94 -23.41 -6.08
C GLU A 208 11.84 -24.67 -6.96
N ASN A 209 11.53 -24.52 -8.25
CA ASN A 209 11.51 -25.64 -9.20
C ASN A 209 12.91 -26.22 -9.50
N SER A 210 13.98 -25.45 -9.27
CA SER A 210 15.36 -25.90 -9.46
C SER A 210 15.85 -26.77 -8.29
N ASN A 211 15.28 -26.60 -7.09
CA ASN A 211 15.68 -27.31 -5.88
C ASN A 211 15.05 -28.71 -5.72
N PHE A 212 14.03 -29.06 -6.51
CA PHE A 212 13.37 -30.37 -6.43
C PHE A 212 14.01 -31.46 -7.31
N THR A 213 14.89 -31.09 -8.24
CA THR A 213 15.38 -32.04 -9.27
C THR A 213 16.67 -32.77 -8.87
N SER A 214 17.32 -32.40 -7.76
CA SER A 214 18.59 -33.04 -7.35
C SER A 214 18.46 -34.31 -6.49
N GLU A 215 17.26 -34.72 -6.08
CA GLU A 215 17.09 -35.92 -5.22
C GLU A 215 16.55 -37.18 -5.94
N ASN A 216 16.15 -37.10 -7.21
CA ASN A 216 15.48 -38.22 -7.89
C ASN A 216 16.36 -39.09 -8.81
N GLU A 217 17.69 -38.91 -8.83
CA GLU A 217 18.61 -39.77 -9.63
C GLU A 217 19.39 -40.81 -8.81
N ARG A 218 19.05 -41.05 -7.53
CA ARG A 218 19.73 -42.06 -6.69
C ARG A 218 18.95 -43.34 -6.38
N GLN A 219 17.82 -43.60 -7.04
CA GLN A 219 17.02 -44.82 -6.79
C GLN A 219 16.81 -45.73 -8.01
N SER A 220 17.73 -45.74 -8.96
CA SER A 220 17.74 -46.72 -10.05
C SER A 220 19.10 -47.33 -10.29
N LEU A 221 19.73 -47.86 -9.23
CA LEU A 221 20.82 -48.84 -9.29
C LEU A 221 20.76 -49.71 -8.03
N ALA A 222 19.90 -50.73 -8.05
CA ALA A 222 19.97 -51.92 -7.21
C ALA A 222 19.36 -53.09 -7.97
#